data_AF-A0AAF3J1N4-F1
#
_entry.id   AF-A0AAF3J1N4-F1
#
_cell.length_a   1.000
_cell.length_b   1.000
_cell.length_c   1.000
_cell.angle_alpha   90.00
_cell.angle_beta   90.00
_cell.angle_gamma   90.00
#
_symmetry.space_group_name_H-M   'P 1'
#
loop_
_entity.id
_entity.type
_entity.pdbx_description
1 polymer ?
#
loop_
_entity_poly.entity_id
_entity_poly.type
_entity_poly.pdbx_seq_one_letter_code
_entity_poly.pdbx_strand_id
1 'polypeptide(L)'
;MAGPRGGLVIGNDPERYLERRNGFDYLMLTLIYPEAVCRADDDTIRDSCEVPANTPKWTLHGLWPNFANGSYPQFCTRQKFDINEVASILQELKSEWPNLYPKQTISSLWKHEWEKHGTCAQIDPILSSQLKYFNSTLQQLSRFHVDKALADQRIVPSMNQYSVNEINYALRKGLANGKNIQFNCLTDKKTHQTLLGDVRICLDLNLNVIDCPHVGERRLSFAPHLPNFQPCRGDITYLLSDSETMLQHLVDTSFRVMPVPMLVGLSLPIIGMLTAIVFLIILMISLCNYNCEILKKNDIDLFPCLKPLGKIKEKLLNRYVALRS
;
A
#
# COMPACT_ATOMS: atom_id res chain seq x y z
N MET A 1 -55.85 8.48 -15.19
CA MET A 1 -55.41 9.00 -13.87
C MET A 1 -53.93 8.73 -13.74
N ALA A 2 -53.10 9.77 -13.86
CA ALA A 2 -51.67 9.73 -13.59
C ALA A 2 -51.33 11.09 -12.94
N GLY A 3 -50.90 11.06 -11.68
CA GLY A 3 -50.60 12.26 -10.91
C GLY A 3 -49.34 12.97 -11.42
N PRO A 4 -49.19 14.29 -11.19
CA PRO A 4 -48.01 15.03 -11.60
C PRO A 4 -46.80 14.71 -10.71
N ARG A 5 -45.64 14.59 -11.37
CA ARG A 5 -44.32 14.32 -10.78
C ARG A 5 -43.92 15.48 -9.86
N GLY A 6 -43.64 15.18 -8.59
CA GLY A 6 -43.02 16.12 -7.66
C GLY A 6 -41.57 16.36 -8.05
N GLY A 7 -41.29 17.49 -8.69
CA GLY A 7 -39.93 18.03 -8.80
C GLY A 7 -39.49 18.56 -7.45
N LEU A 8 -38.29 18.17 -7.01
CA LEU A 8 -37.64 18.68 -5.82
C LEU A 8 -37.32 20.17 -6.04
N VAL A 9 -38.10 21.06 -5.44
CA VAL A 9 -37.81 22.51 -5.43
C VAL A 9 -36.58 22.71 -4.55
N ILE A 10 -35.44 23.01 -5.18
CA ILE A 10 -34.22 23.41 -4.48
C ILE A 10 -34.44 24.86 -4.03
N GLY A 11 -34.80 25.04 -2.76
CA GLY A 11 -34.90 26.36 -2.15
C GLY A 11 -33.54 27.06 -2.14
N ASN A 12 -33.51 28.30 -2.61
CA ASN A 12 -32.37 29.22 -2.50
C ASN A 12 -32.31 29.76 -1.06
N ASP A 13 -31.81 28.93 -0.15
CA ASP A 13 -31.50 29.33 1.23
C ASP A 13 -30.05 29.83 1.31
N PRO A 14 -29.80 31.13 1.58
CA PRO A 14 -28.47 31.70 1.72
C PRO A 14 -27.66 31.11 2.88
N GLU A 15 -28.31 30.65 3.97
CA GLU A 15 -27.61 30.02 5.11
C GLU A 15 -26.96 28.70 4.68
N ARG A 16 -27.69 27.89 3.91
CA ARG A 16 -27.19 26.62 3.37
C ARG A 16 -26.07 26.81 2.33
N TYR A 17 -26.01 27.98 1.69
CA TYR A 17 -24.94 28.36 0.76
C TYR A 17 -23.68 28.88 1.49
N LEU A 18 -23.83 29.44 2.69
CA LEU A 18 -22.73 29.88 3.53
C LEU A 18 -22.10 28.72 4.33
N GLU A 19 -22.90 27.74 4.80
CA GLU A 19 -22.37 26.50 5.39
C GLU A 19 -21.50 25.71 4.40
N ARG A 20 -21.89 25.66 3.12
CA ARG A 20 -21.10 25.02 2.05
C ARG A 20 -19.77 25.72 1.75
N ARG A 21 -19.61 27.00 2.10
CA ARG A 21 -18.34 27.71 1.85
C ARG A 21 -17.21 27.32 2.82
N ASN A 22 -17.54 26.64 3.92
CA ASN A 22 -16.56 26.26 4.95
C ASN A 22 -16.54 24.74 5.26
N GLY A 23 -17.24 23.91 4.47
CA GLY A 23 -17.36 22.47 4.69
C GLY A 23 -16.69 21.62 3.62
N PHE A 24 -16.92 20.31 3.71
CA PHE A 24 -16.59 19.29 2.71
C PHE A 24 -17.69 18.23 2.70
N ASP A 25 -17.84 17.47 1.62
CA ASP A 25 -18.96 16.53 1.44
C ASP A 25 -18.63 15.12 1.94
N TYR A 26 -17.36 14.71 1.84
CA TYR A 26 -16.89 13.39 2.26
C TYR A 26 -15.38 13.40 2.54
N LEU A 27 -14.89 12.33 3.18
CA LEU A 27 -13.46 12.09 3.40
C LEU A 27 -12.97 10.99 2.48
N MET A 28 -11.77 11.16 1.94
CA MET A 28 -11.08 10.15 1.14
C MET A 28 -9.86 9.65 1.92
N LEU A 29 -9.93 8.42 2.42
CA LEU A 29 -8.76 7.73 2.96
C LEU A 29 -7.94 7.18 1.80
N THR A 30 -6.70 7.63 1.65
CA THR A 30 -5.78 7.22 0.60
C THR A 30 -4.64 6.40 1.20
N LEU A 31 -4.48 5.18 0.71
CA LEU A 31 -3.42 4.24 1.06
C LEU A 31 -2.54 4.00 -0.16
N ILE A 32 -1.23 4.01 0.01
CA ILE A 32 -0.26 3.79 -1.07
C ILE A 32 0.48 2.47 -0.90
N TYR A 33 0.93 1.91 -2.02
CA TYR A 33 1.80 0.74 -2.06
C TYR A 33 3.27 1.21 -2.19
N PRO A 34 4.07 1.20 -1.09
CA PRO A 34 5.40 1.83 -1.06
C PRO A 34 6.36 1.33 -2.15
N GLU A 35 6.34 0.03 -2.44
CA GLU A 35 7.21 -0.58 -3.45
C GLU A 35 6.90 -0.04 -4.85
N ALA A 36 5.62 0.12 -5.19
CA ALA A 36 5.24 0.71 -6.47
C ALA A 36 5.62 2.20 -6.54
N VAL A 37 5.48 2.93 -5.43
CA VAL A 37 5.91 4.33 -5.34
C VAL A 37 7.40 4.46 -5.62
N CYS A 38 8.26 3.73 -4.90
CA CYS A 38 9.71 3.83 -5.13
C CYS A 38 10.15 3.32 -6.50
N ARG A 39 9.43 2.36 -7.10
CA ARG A 39 9.73 1.88 -8.47
C ARG A 39 9.29 2.84 -9.58
N ALA A 40 8.35 3.73 -9.28
CA ALA A 40 7.88 4.77 -10.18
C ALA A 40 8.55 6.13 -9.92
N ASP A 41 9.36 6.24 -8.86
CA ASP A 41 10.09 7.45 -8.50
C ASP A 41 11.26 7.75 -9.47
N ASP A 42 11.84 8.94 -9.38
CA ASP A 42 12.91 9.38 -10.28
C ASP A 42 14.18 8.54 -10.11
N ASP A 43 14.49 7.70 -11.10
CA ASP A 43 15.63 6.81 -11.13
C ASP A 43 16.94 7.51 -11.57
N THR A 44 16.88 8.78 -11.97
CA THR A 44 18.06 9.60 -12.26
C THR A 44 18.71 10.14 -10.99
N ILE A 45 17.94 10.20 -9.90
CA ILE A 45 18.42 10.67 -8.59
C ILE A 45 18.70 9.44 -7.74
N ARG A 46 19.98 9.22 -7.41
CA ARG A 46 20.36 8.16 -6.48
C ARG A 46 19.69 8.36 -5.11
N ASP A 47 19.17 7.25 -4.58
CA ASP A 47 18.51 7.16 -3.27
C ASP A 47 17.42 8.23 -3.13
N SER A 48 16.63 8.41 -4.19
CA SER A 48 15.48 9.33 -4.26
C SER A 48 14.31 8.83 -3.44
N CYS A 49 14.05 7.52 -3.48
CA CYS A 49 13.02 6.83 -2.70
C CYS A 49 13.58 5.56 -2.06
N GLU A 50 13.15 5.29 -0.83
CA GLU A 50 13.47 4.09 -0.08
C GLU A 50 12.21 3.63 0.67
N VAL A 51 11.98 2.32 0.72
CA VAL A 51 10.97 1.72 1.61
C VAL A 51 11.68 1.35 2.92
N PRO A 52 11.43 2.07 4.04
CA PRO A 52 12.10 1.78 5.30
C PRO A 52 11.88 0.34 5.76
N ALA A 53 12.84 -0.20 6.50
CA ALA A 53 12.70 -1.54 7.08
C ALA A 53 11.46 -1.61 7.99
N ASN A 54 10.73 -2.73 7.91
CA ASN A 54 9.47 -2.98 8.62
C ASN A 54 8.29 -2.09 8.21
N THR A 55 8.38 -1.37 7.09
CA THR A 55 7.22 -0.67 6.52
C THR A 55 6.10 -1.68 6.22
N PRO A 56 4.85 -1.42 6.65
CA PRO A 56 3.70 -2.23 6.25
C PRO A 56 3.54 -2.28 4.74
N LYS A 57 2.91 -3.35 4.21
CA LYS A 57 2.67 -3.48 2.76
C LYS A 57 1.90 -2.30 2.20
N TRP A 58 0.98 -1.73 2.96
CA TRP A 58 0.22 -0.54 2.58
C TRP A 58 0.36 0.49 3.67
N THR A 59 0.69 1.72 3.31
CA THR A 59 0.87 2.83 4.25
C THR A 59 -0.09 3.95 3.97
N LEU A 60 -0.29 4.79 4.98
CA LEU A 60 -1.07 6.01 4.83
C LEU A 60 -0.39 6.96 3.86
N HIS A 61 -1.19 7.50 2.94
CA HIS A 61 -0.86 8.76 2.27
C HIS A 61 -1.60 9.90 2.95
N GLY A 62 -2.91 9.78 3.16
CA GLY A 62 -3.68 10.76 3.93
C GLY A 62 -5.19 10.54 3.99
N LEU A 63 -5.86 11.45 4.72
CA LEU A 63 -7.32 11.51 4.88
C LEU A 63 -7.80 12.88 4.41
N TRP A 64 -8.45 12.94 3.26
CA TRP A 64 -8.67 14.21 2.57
C TRP A 64 -10.14 14.62 2.56
N PRO A 65 -10.47 15.81 3.09
CA PRO A 65 -11.74 16.46 2.82
C PRO A 65 -11.94 16.66 1.32
N ASN A 66 -13.08 16.25 0.77
CA ASN A 66 -13.39 16.36 -0.66
C ASN A 66 -14.82 16.85 -0.90
N PHE A 67 -15.06 17.45 -2.06
CA PHE A 67 -16.38 17.80 -2.56
C PHE A 67 -16.87 16.77 -3.59
N ALA A 68 -18.18 16.52 -3.63
CA ALA A 68 -18.81 15.57 -4.54
C ALA A 68 -18.65 15.94 -6.03
N ASN A 69 -18.35 17.21 -6.32
CA ASN A 69 -18.03 17.68 -7.68
C ASN A 69 -16.59 17.33 -8.12
N GLY A 70 -15.79 16.71 -7.25
CA GLY A 70 -14.41 16.29 -7.48
C GLY A 70 -13.32 17.31 -7.19
N SER A 71 -13.68 18.55 -6.83
CA SER A 71 -12.76 19.48 -6.20
C SER A 71 -12.55 19.10 -4.72
N TYR A 72 -11.58 19.74 -4.08
CA TYR A 72 -11.32 19.56 -2.65
C TYR A 72 -10.80 20.89 -2.06
N PRO A 73 -11.11 21.19 -0.79
CA PRO A 73 -10.53 22.33 -0.09
C PRO A 73 -9.06 22.02 0.29
N GLN A 74 -8.21 23.04 0.30
CA GLN A 74 -6.81 22.89 0.70
C GLN A 74 -6.29 24.15 1.39
N PHE A 75 -5.35 23.98 2.34
CA PHE A 75 -4.72 25.07 3.09
C PHE A 75 -5.75 26.03 3.74
N CYS A 76 -6.78 25.46 4.38
CA CYS A 76 -7.95 26.22 4.82
C CYS A 76 -7.68 27.19 5.97
N THR A 77 -6.61 26.97 6.74
CA THR A 77 -6.18 27.89 7.80
C THR A 77 -4.69 28.15 7.73
N ARG A 78 -4.20 29.10 8.54
CA ARG A 78 -2.76 29.39 8.70
C ARG A 78 -2.10 28.57 9.82
N GLN A 79 -2.83 27.62 10.43
CA GLN A 79 -2.29 26.78 11.49
C GLN A 79 -1.09 26.00 10.94
N LYS A 80 -0.02 25.98 11.73
CA LYS A 80 1.19 25.24 11.41
C LYS A 80 1.17 23.91 12.12
N PHE A 81 1.77 22.91 11.48
CA PHE A 81 1.97 21.62 12.12
C PHE A 81 2.89 21.79 13.34
N ASP A 82 2.45 21.29 14.49
CA ASP A 82 3.26 21.21 15.71
C ASP A 82 3.48 19.74 16.08
N ILE A 83 4.73 19.28 16.02
CA ILE A 83 5.08 17.89 16.36
C ILE A 83 4.67 17.51 17.80
N ASN A 84 4.61 18.48 18.72
CA ASN A 84 4.26 18.22 20.12
C ASN A 84 2.78 17.83 20.28
N GLU A 85 1.90 18.33 19.42
CA GLU A 85 0.46 17.98 19.43
C GLU A 85 0.21 16.51 19.08
N VAL A 86 1.17 15.83 18.44
CA VAL A 86 1.08 14.40 18.08
C VAL A 86 2.10 13.55 18.83
N ALA A 87 2.75 14.08 19.87
CA ALA A 87 3.79 13.37 20.61
C ALA A 87 3.28 12.04 21.20
N SER A 88 2.01 11.98 21.60
CA SER A 88 1.38 10.78 22.19
C SER A 88 1.18 9.63 21.19
N ILE A 89 1.25 9.90 19.89
CA ILE A 89 1.03 8.91 18.81
C ILE A 89 2.20 8.88 17.81
N LEU A 90 3.35 9.38 18.23
CA LEU A 90 4.49 9.58 17.35
C LEU A 90 5.04 8.25 16.81
N GLN A 91 4.99 7.17 17.59
CA GLN A 91 5.52 5.87 17.15
C GLN A 91 4.61 5.21 16.12
N GLU A 92 3.30 5.32 16.31
CA GLU A 92 2.28 4.88 15.36
C GLU A 92 2.43 5.62 14.04
N LEU A 93 2.59 6.95 14.07
CA LEU A 93 2.85 7.72 12.85
C LEU A 93 4.13 7.30 12.13
N LYS A 94 5.21 6.98 12.86
CA LYS A 94 6.46 6.49 12.25
C LYS A 94 6.31 5.13 11.58
N SER A 95 5.53 4.23 12.18
CA SER A 95 5.28 2.87 11.68
C SER A 95 4.34 2.89 10.47
N GLU A 96 3.23 3.60 10.60
CA GLU A 96 2.07 3.47 9.70
C GLU A 96 2.01 4.54 8.61
N TRP A 97 2.71 5.66 8.82
CA TRP A 97 2.74 6.80 7.90
C TRP A 97 4.18 7.27 7.63
N PRO A 98 5.10 6.35 7.21
CA PRO A 98 6.50 6.69 6.98
C PRO A 98 6.67 7.62 5.78
N ASN A 99 7.75 8.38 5.79
CA ASN A 99 8.19 9.13 4.63
C ASN A 99 9.13 8.25 3.79
N LEU A 100 8.78 8.02 2.52
CA LEU A 100 9.56 7.20 1.58
C LEU A 100 10.74 7.96 0.97
N TYR A 101 10.86 9.26 1.22
CA TYR A 101 11.91 10.11 0.66
C TYR A 101 12.99 10.39 1.71
N PRO A 102 14.12 9.65 1.72
CA PRO A 102 15.10 9.69 2.81
C PRO A 102 15.80 11.05 2.98
N LYS A 103 15.76 11.91 1.95
CA LYS A 103 16.27 13.28 2.01
C LYS A 103 15.35 14.27 2.71
N GLN A 104 14.14 13.84 3.09
CA GLN A 104 13.17 14.63 3.83
C GLN A 104 13.09 14.17 5.30
N THR A 105 12.63 15.06 6.19
CA THR A 105 12.36 14.66 7.57
C THR A 105 11.13 13.76 7.63
N ILE A 106 11.10 12.85 8.60
CA ILE A 106 9.93 11.96 8.80
C ILE A 106 8.62 12.74 8.97
N SER A 107 8.69 13.89 9.64
CA SER A 107 7.53 14.76 9.90
C SER A 107 7.16 15.69 8.76
N SER A 108 7.95 15.80 7.67
CA SER A 108 7.60 16.69 6.55
C SER A 108 6.32 16.26 5.86
N LEU A 109 6.09 14.95 5.74
CA LEU A 109 4.86 14.38 5.21
C LEU A 109 3.67 14.72 6.10
N TRP A 110 3.75 14.47 7.41
CA TRP A 110 2.66 14.79 8.35
C TRP A 110 2.36 16.28 8.37
N LYS A 111 3.40 17.12 8.32
CA LYS A 111 3.25 18.57 8.17
C LYS A 111 2.48 18.92 6.90
N HIS A 112 2.83 18.33 5.76
CA HIS A 112 2.13 18.57 4.49
C HIS A 112 0.66 18.17 4.59
N GLU A 113 0.38 16.96 5.07
CA GLU A 113 -0.96 16.41 5.18
C GLU A 113 -1.84 17.20 6.16
N TRP A 114 -1.28 17.64 7.29
CA TRP A 114 -2.00 18.51 8.21
C TRP A 114 -2.27 19.90 7.61
N GLU A 115 -1.22 20.61 7.17
CA GLU A 115 -1.37 21.99 6.71
C GLU A 115 -2.26 22.10 5.46
N LYS A 116 -2.15 21.13 4.54
CA LYS A 116 -2.94 21.11 3.30
C LYS A 116 -4.34 20.54 3.48
N HIS A 117 -4.50 19.41 4.17
CA HIS A 117 -5.77 18.68 4.22
C HIS A 117 -6.42 18.71 5.61
N GLY A 118 -5.66 18.45 6.67
CA GLY A 118 -6.18 18.40 8.04
C GLY A 118 -6.79 19.73 8.52
N THR A 119 -6.21 20.88 8.13
CA THR A 119 -6.78 22.21 8.45
C THR A 119 -8.16 22.44 7.84
N CYS A 120 -8.54 21.69 6.81
CA CYS A 120 -9.85 21.76 6.17
C CYS A 120 -10.90 20.85 6.82
N ALA A 121 -10.47 19.92 7.67
CA ALA A 121 -11.35 18.97 8.33
C ALA A 121 -11.92 19.50 9.66
N GLN A 122 -11.48 20.67 10.13
CA GLN A 122 -11.69 21.10 11.52
C GLN A 122 -13.15 21.43 11.88
N ILE A 123 -14.03 21.60 10.88
CA ILE A 123 -15.48 21.74 11.11
C ILE A 123 -16.12 20.43 11.62
N ASP A 124 -15.48 19.30 11.35
CA ASP A 124 -15.91 17.99 11.84
C ASP A 124 -15.40 17.78 13.29
N PRO A 125 -16.29 17.54 14.27
CA PRO A 125 -15.91 17.31 15.66
C PRO A 125 -14.92 16.14 15.87
N ILE A 126 -14.93 15.15 14.98
CA ILE A 126 -14.04 13.97 15.02
C ILE A 126 -12.62 14.35 14.58
N LEU A 127 -12.48 15.38 13.73
CA LEU A 127 -11.22 15.82 13.12
C LEU A 127 -10.81 17.24 13.55
N SER A 128 -11.45 17.78 14.59
CA SER A 128 -11.42 19.20 14.95
C SER A 128 -10.06 19.77 15.38
N SER A 129 -9.05 18.93 15.59
CA SER A 129 -7.69 19.32 16.00
C SER A 129 -6.63 18.45 15.34
N GLN A 130 -5.36 18.85 15.40
CA GLN A 130 -4.26 18.10 14.82
C GLN A 130 -4.20 16.67 15.36
N LEU A 131 -4.20 16.51 16.69
CA LEU A 131 -4.19 15.20 17.33
C LEU A 131 -5.39 14.34 16.90
N LYS A 132 -6.59 14.93 16.85
CA LYS A 132 -7.82 14.25 16.44
C LYS A 132 -7.78 13.79 14.99
N TYR A 133 -7.27 14.62 14.08
CA TYR A 133 -7.10 14.27 12.66
C TYR A 133 -6.18 13.06 12.48
N PHE A 134 -5.00 13.09 13.09
CA PHE A 134 -4.04 11.98 12.98
C PHE A 134 -4.55 10.70 13.66
N ASN A 135 -5.11 10.80 14.87
CA ASN A 135 -5.70 9.64 15.56
C ASN A 135 -6.82 9.00 14.74
N SER A 136 -7.75 9.81 14.23
CA SER A 136 -8.88 9.30 13.45
C SER A 136 -8.40 8.64 12.16
N THR A 137 -7.38 9.20 11.52
CA THR A 137 -6.76 8.62 10.31
C THR A 137 -6.09 7.28 10.59
N LEU A 138 -5.31 7.17 11.67
CA LEU A 138 -4.71 5.90 12.12
C LEU A 138 -5.78 4.86 12.47
N GLN A 139 -6.88 5.27 13.11
CA GLN A 139 -8.03 4.40 13.37
C GLN A 139 -8.72 3.94 12.08
N GLN A 140 -8.69 4.73 11.01
CA GLN A 140 -9.20 4.27 9.71
C GLN A 140 -8.25 3.24 9.09
N LEU A 141 -6.94 3.47 9.14
CA LEU A 141 -5.97 2.49 8.64
C LEU A 141 -6.16 1.11 9.29
N SER A 142 -6.37 1.06 10.61
CA SER A 142 -6.59 -0.21 11.32
C SER A 142 -7.91 -0.92 10.97
N ARG A 143 -8.84 -0.24 10.28
CA ARG A 143 -10.09 -0.83 9.78
C ARG A 143 -9.93 -1.38 8.36
N PHE A 144 -9.04 -0.83 7.54
CA PHE A 144 -8.96 -1.10 6.10
C PHE A 144 -7.64 -1.78 5.71
N HIS A 145 -7.65 -3.11 5.71
CA HIS A 145 -6.50 -3.94 5.33
C HIS A 145 -6.55 -4.30 3.84
N VAL A 146 -5.88 -3.48 3.01
CA VAL A 146 -5.87 -3.64 1.54
C VAL A 146 -5.24 -4.97 1.12
N ASP A 147 -4.11 -5.34 1.72
CA ASP A 147 -3.42 -6.60 1.49
C ASP A 147 -4.33 -7.81 1.77
N LYS A 148 -5.07 -7.79 2.87
CA LYS A 148 -6.03 -8.84 3.22
C LYS A 148 -7.19 -8.90 2.21
N ALA A 149 -7.77 -7.76 1.86
CA ALA A 149 -8.87 -7.69 0.89
C ALA A 149 -8.49 -8.29 -0.47
N LEU A 150 -7.25 -8.04 -0.92
CA LEU A 150 -6.69 -8.64 -2.13
C LEU A 150 -6.39 -10.13 -1.95
N ALA A 151 -5.73 -10.52 -0.85
CA ALA A 151 -5.33 -11.90 -0.58
C ALA A 151 -6.53 -12.85 -0.44
N ASP A 152 -7.65 -12.39 0.11
CA ASP A 152 -8.90 -13.17 0.21
C ASP A 152 -9.47 -13.53 -1.18
N GLN A 153 -9.09 -12.81 -2.23
CA GLN A 153 -9.39 -13.13 -3.64
C GLN A 153 -8.17 -13.70 -4.39
N ARG A 154 -7.16 -14.18 -3.67
CA ARG A 154 -5.90 -14.76 -4.21
C ARG A 154 -5.07 -13.76 -5.03
N ILE A 155 -5.26 -12.47 -4.81
CA ILE A 155 -4.42 -11.42 -5.38
C ILE A 155 -3.32 -11.12 -4.36
N VAL A 156 -2.12 -11.57 -4.68
CA VAL A 156 -0.93 -11.38 -3.84
C VAL A 156 0.19 -10.74 -4.65
N PRO A 157 1.18 -10.09 -3.99
CA PRO A 157 2.39 -9.67 -4.66
C PRO A 157 2.98 -10.82 -5.47
N SER A 158 3.17 -10.64 -6.77
CA SER A 158 3.69 -11.70 -7.65
C SER A 158 4.19 -11.15 -8.98
N MET A 159 4.82 -12.02 -9.78
CA MET A 159 5.16 -11.71 -11.18
C MET A 159 3.96 -11.83 -12.13
N ASN A 160 2.85 -12.43 -11.68
CA ASN A 160 1.63 -12.51 -12.46
C ASN A 160 0.91 -11.16 -12.46
N GLN A 161 0.21 -10.88 -13.53
CA GLN A 161 -0.61 -9.69 -13.66
C GLN A 161 -2.08 -10.00 -13.40
N TYR A 162 -2.80 -8.99 -12.93
CA TYR A 162 -4.22 -9.05 -12.60
C TYR A 162 -4.98 -8.05 -13.46
N SER A 163 -6.18 -8.41 -13.87
CA SER A 163 -7.06 -7.46 -14.57
C SER A 163 -7.58 -6.38 -13.63
N VAL A 164 -7.91 -5.21 -14.19
CA VAL A 164 -8.61 -4.12 -13.48
C VAL A 164 -9.85 -4.63 -12.74
N ASN A 165 -10.60 -5.55 -13.36
CA ASN A 165 -11.84 -6.09 -12.79
C ASN A 165 -11.59 -6.97 -11.55
N GLU A 166 -10.52 -7.76 -11.55
CA GLU A 166 -10.15 -8.60 -10.40
C GLU A 166 -9.77 -7.73 -9.20
N ILE A 167 -8.90 -6.73 -9.41
CA ILE A 167 -8.52 -5.77 -8.36
C ILE A 167 -9.76 -5.04 -7.84
N ASN A 168 -10.58 -4.48 -8.73
CA ASN A 168 -11.77 -3.74 -8.34
C ASN A 168 -12.75 -4.60 -7.53
N TYR A 169 -13.01 -5.84 -7.98
CA TYR A 169 -13.90 -6.76 -7.28
C TYR A 169 -13.39 -7.08 -5.87
N ALA A 170 -12.10 -7.39 -5.74
CA ALA A 170 -11.49 -7.71 -4.45
C ALA A 170 -11.55 -6.55 -3.47
N LEU A 171 -11.19 -5.34 -3.91
CA LEU A 171 -11.20 -4.14 -3.07
C LEU A 171 -12.63 -3.76 -2.65
N ARG A 172 -13.60 -3.76 -3.56
CA ARG A 172 -15.00 -3.46 -3.23
C ARG A 172 -15.58 -4.45 -2.22
N LYS A 173 -15.30 -5.74 -2.43
CA LYS A 173 -15.77 -6.82 -1.54
C LYS A 173 -15.12 -6.74 -0.16
N GLY A 174 -13.79 -6.62 -0.10
CA GLY A 174 -13.03 -6.71 1.14
C GLY A 174 -13.00 -5.42 1.98
N LEU A 175 -13.09 -4.24 1.34
CA LEU A 175 -12.96 -2.95 2.05
C LEU A 175 -14.27 -2.18 2.17
N ALA A 176 -15.20 -2.36 1.24
CA ALA A 176 -16.33 -1.45 1.08
C ALA A 176 -17.72 -2.11 1.07
N ASN A 177 -17.80 -3.40 1.39
CA ASN A 177 -19.04 -4.18 1.36
C ASN A 177 -19.82 -3.98 0.04
N GLY A 178 -19.09 -4.02 -1.08
CA GLY A 178 -19.64 -3.86 -2.43
C GLY A 178 -19.77 -2.42 -2.92
N LYS A 179 -19.58 -1.39 -2.08
CA LYS A 179 -19.59 0.01 -2.53
C LYS A 179 -18.40 0.32 -3.45
N ASN A 180 -18.54 1.36 -4.26
CA ASN A 180 -17.51 1.83 -5.18
C ASN A 180 -16.32 2.41 -4.41
N ILE A 181 -15.12 2.03 -4.83
CA ILE A 181 -13.84 2.53 -4.33
C ILE A 181 -13.03 3.08 -5.52
N GLN A 182 -11.98 3.85 -5.25
CA GLN A 182 -11.03 4.27 -6.28
C GLN A 182 -9.68 3.57 -6.04
N PHE A 183 -8.96 3.29 -7.11
CA PHE A 183 -7.58 2.81 -7.05
C PHE A 183 -6.86 3.27 -8.30
N ASN A 184 -5.57 3.56 -8.17
CA ASN A 184 -4.76 4.08 -9.25
C ASN A 184 -3.47 3.28 -9.37
N CYS A 185 -2.87 3.41 -10.54
CA CYS A 185 -1.67 2.73 -10.90
C CYS A 185 -0.54 3.73 -11.15
N LEU A 186 0.68 3.20 -11.07
CA LEU A 186 1.92 3.87 -11.38
C LEU A 186 2.60 3.16 -12.54
N THR A 187 3.52 3.84 -13.20
CA THR A 187 4.36 3.24 -14.24
C THR A 187 5.74 3.00 -13.68
N ASP A 188 6.19 1.75 -13.67
CA ASP A 188 7.57 1.40 -13.33
C ASP A 188 8.55 2.12 -14.26
N LYS A 189 9.57 2.79 -13.72
CA LYS A 189 10.54 3.53 -14.55
C LYS A 189 11.44 2.64 -15.39
N LYS A 190 11.75 1.43 -14.91
CA LYS A 190 12.68 0.50 -15.55
C LYS A 190 11.99 -0.45 -16.53
N THR A 191 10.85 -1.00 -16.12
CA THR A 191 10.15 -2.05 -16.88
C THR A 191 8.95 -1.52 -17.66
N HIS A 192 8.49 -0.31 -17.36
CA HIS A 192 7.27 0.29 -17.89
C HIS A 192 5.99 -0.50 -17.61
N GLN A 193 6.02 -1.44 -16.66
CA GLN A 193 4.84 -2.13 -16.19
C GLN A 193 3.88 -1.19 -15.45
N THR A 194 2.59 -1.45 -15.59
CA THR A 194 1.53 -0.83 -14.78
C THR A 194 1.54 -1.46 -13.40
N LEU A 195 1.90 -0.71 -12.37
CA LEU A 195 1.96 -1.16 -10.98
C LEU A 195 0.72 -0.69 -10.22
N LEU A 196 0.13 -1.55 -9.40
CA LEU A 196 -0.90 -1.13 -8.44
C LEU A 196 -0.26 -0.12 -7.46
N GLY A 197 -0.76 1.12 -7.45
CA GLY A 197 -0.10 2.24 -6.78
C GLY A 197 -0.81 2.71 -5.52
N ASP A 198 -2.11 3.00 -5.60
CA ASP A 198 -2.90 3.45 -4.45
C ASP A 198 -4.31 2.85 -4.43
N VAL A 199 -4.92 2.88 -3.25
CA VAL A 199 -6.33 2.53 -3.01
C VAL A 199 -6.96 3.63 -2.17
N ARG A 200 -8.18 4.04 -2.53
CA ARG A 200 -8.90 5.14 -1.90
C ARG A 200 -10.31 4.72 -1.51
N ILE A 201 -10.61 4.89 -0.23
CA ILE A 201 -11.89 4.57 0.38
C ILE A 201 -12.58 5.88 0.75
N CYS A 202 -13.84 6.04 0.33
CA CYS A 202 -14.63 7.23 0.64
C CYS A 202 -15.50 6.99 1.87
N LEU A 203 -15.48 7.96 2.78
CA LEU A 203 -16.18 7.92 4.06
C LEU A 203 -17.11 9.13 4.18
N ASP A 204 -18.29 8.96 4.77
CA ASP A 204 -19.11 10.08 5.21
C ASP A 204 -18.48 10.78 6.44
N LEU A 205 -19.11 11.88 6.90
CA LEU A 205 -18.66 12.65 8.07
C LEU A 205 -18.80 11.87 9.40
N ASN A 206 -19.46 10.72 9.39
CA ASN A 206 -19.53 9.80 10.53
C ASN A 206 -18.54 8.62 10.37
N LEU A 207 -17.62 8.70 9.39
CA LEU A 207 -16.62 7.68 9.09
C LEU A 207 -17.21 6.32 8.65
N ASN A 208 -18.41 6.32 8.08
CA ASN A 208 -19.00 5.16 7.42
C ASN A 208 -18.59 5.10 5.96
N VAL A 209 -18.37 3.89 5.44
CA VAL A 209 -18.03 3.70 4.03
C VAL A 209 -19.21 4.05 3.13
N ILE A 210 -18.95 4.94 2.17
CA ILE A 210 -19.88 5.36 1.11
C ILE A 210 -19.33 5.00 -0.28
N ASP A 211 -20.17 5.08 -1.30
CA ASP A 211 -19.70 5.01 -2.69
C ASP A 211 -18.82 6.22 -3.01
N CYS A 212 -17.60 5.96 -3.48
CA CYS A 212 -16.77 7.04 -3.98
C CYS A 212 -17.47 7.74 -5.17
N PRO A 213 -17.59 9.08 -5.16
CA PRO A 213 -18.22 9.81 -6.26
C PRO A 213 -17.54 9.55 -7.60
N HIS A 214 -18.34 9.38 -8.65
CA HIS A 214 -17.86 9.33 -10.03
C HIS A 214 -17.55 10.74 -10.52
N VAL A 215 -16.31 11.17 -10.31
CA VAL A 215 -15.80 12.40 -10.91
C VAL A 215 -15.23 12.02 -12.27
N GLY A 216 -15.79 12.54 -13.36
CA GLY A 216 -15.26 12.30 -14.70
C GLY A 216 -13.77 12.61 -14.76
N GLU A 217 -13.00 11.80 -15.50
CA GLU A 217 -11.53 11.76 -15.56
C GLU A 217 -10.86 13.15 -15.52
N ARG A 218 -10.69 13.72 -14.32
CA ARG A 218 -9.89 14.92 -14.10
C ARG A 218 -8.69 14.50 -13.27
N ARG A 219 -7.53 14.88 -13.77
CA ARG A 219 -6.21 14.59 -13.20
C ARG A 219 -6.25 14.90 -11.71
N LEU A 220 -6.09 13.85 -10.90
CA LEU A 220 -5.94 13.97 -9.46
C LEU A 220 -4.74 14.86 -9.20
N SER A 221 -4.95 15.87 -8.37
CA SER A 221 -3.98 16.89 -8.04
C SER A 221 -2.72 16.31 -7.40
N PHE A 222 -1.59 16.83 -7.87
CA PHE A 222 -0.23 16.49 -7.47
C PHE A 222 -0.02 16.62 -5.94
N ALA A 223 0.37 15.52 -5.30
CA ALA A 223 1.21 15.60 -4.11
C ALA A 223 2.62 15.94 -4.63
N PRO A 224 3.21 17.11 -4.29
CA PRO A 224 4.60 17.35 -4.62
C PRO A 224 5.41 16.20 -3.99
N HIS A 225 6.34 15.64 -4.74
CA HIS A 225 7.22 14.51 -4.39
C HIS A 225 6.74 13.11 -4.75
N LEU A 226 5.44 12.78 -4.79
CA LEU A 226 5.03 11.44 -5.21
C LEU A 226 4.94 11.29 -6.74
N PRO A 227 5.18 10.07 -7.28
CA PRO A 227 4.92 9.77 -8.67
C PRO A 227 3.46 10.03 -9.05
N ASN A 228 3.22 10.30 -10.33
CA ASN A 228 1.89 10.63 -10.82
C ASN A 228 1.00 9.37 -10.90
N PHE A 229 0.10 9.21 -9.94
CA PHE A 229 -0.96 8.19 -9.95
C PHE A 229 -1.95 8.41 -11.10
N GLN A 230 -2.22 7.35 -11.85
CA GLN A 230 -3.11 7.39 -13.02
C GLN A 230 -4.18 6.29 -12.92
N PRO A 231 -5.33 6.45 -13.59
CA PRO A 231 -6.28 5.36 -13.73
C PRO A 231 -5.59 4.09 -14.25
N CYS A 232 -5.83 2.96 -13.58
CA CYS A 232 -5.27 1.69 -14.01
C CYS A 232 -5.82 1.28 -15.37
N ARG A 233 -4.92 0.94 -16.31
CA ARG A 233 -5.27 0.50 -17.67
C ARG A 233 -4.57 -0.82 -17.97
N GLY A 234 -5.31 -1.75 -18.55
CA GLY A 234 -4.79 -3.07 -18.92
C GLY A 234 -4.45 -3.92 -17.69
N ASP A 235 -3.45 -4.78 -17.86
CA ASP A 235 -3.00 -5.70 -16.83
C ASP A 235 -2.13 -5.00 -15.77
N ILE A 236 -2.44 -5.26 -14.51
CA ILE A 236 -1.85 -4.62 -13.34
C ILE A 236 -0.90 -5.58 -12.65
N THR A 237 0.32 -5.14 -12.38
CA THR A 237 1.27 -5.85 -11.54
C THR A 237 1.10 -5.41 -10.08
N TYR A 238 0.76 -6.35 -9.19
CA TYR A 238 0.94 -6.15 -7.75
C TYR A 238 2.35 -6.63 -7.40
N LEU A 239 3.28 -5.68 -7.28
CA LEU A 239 4.72 -5.95 -7.27
C LEU A 239 5.16 -6.67 -5.97
N LEU A 240 6.12 -7.59 -6.07
CA LEU A 240 6.83 -8.17 -4.92
C LEU A 240 7.82 -7.17 -4.32
N SER A 241 7.98 -7.17 -3.00
CA SER A 241 9.07 -6.43 -2.37
C SER A 241 10.44 -6.96 -2.79
N ASP A 242 11.50 -6.15 -2.69
CA ASP A 242 12.87 -6.58 -3.02
C ASP A 242 13.30 -7.81 -2.20
N SER A 243 12.83 -7.94 -0.96
CA SER A 243 13.06 -9.13 -0.13
C SER A 243 12.30 -10.37 -0.65
N GLU A 244 11.06 -10.20 -1.11
CA GLU A 244 10.23 -11.28 -1.63
C GLU A 244 10.70 -11.71 -3.03
N THR A 245 11.17 -10.79 -3.86
CA THR A 245 11.76 -11.11 -5.18
C THR A 245 13.02 -11.95 -5.04
N MET A 246 13.90 -11.65 -4.08
CA MET A 246 15.10 -12.47 -3.83
C MET A 246 14.72 -13.90 -3.44
N LEU A 247 13.74 -14.05 -2.54
CA LEU A 247 13.23 -15.37 -2.15
C LEU A 247 12.60 -16.11 -3.33
N GLN A 248 11.79 -15.43 -4.14
CA GLN A 248 11.18 -16.03 -5.32
C GLN A 248 12.24 -16.50 -6.32
N HIS A 249 13.27 -15.70 -6.57
CA HIS A 249 14.39 -16.11 -7.42
C HIS A 249 15.15 -17.31 -6.87
N LEU A 250 15.35 -17.39 -5.55
CA LEU A 250 15.99 -18.56 -4.93
C LEU A 250 15.13 -19.83 -5.08
N VAL A 251 13.81 -19.70 -4.92
CA VAL A 251 12.85 -20.79 -5.13
C VAL A 251 12.88 -21.24 -6.60
N ASP A 252 12.72 -20.31 -7.55
CA ASP A 252 12.71 -20.60 -8.99
C ASP A 252 14.03 -21.22 -9.46
N THR A 253 15.16 -20.75 -8.95
CA THR A 253 16.49 -21.32 -9.24
C THR A 253 16.60 -22.73 -8.69
N SER A 254 16.08 -22.99 -7.48
CA SER A 254 16.08 -24.32 -6.89
C SER A 254 15.25 -25.33 -7.70
N PHE A 255 14.12 -24.88 -8.28
CA PHE A 255 13.31 -25.71 -9.17
C PHE A 255 13.94 -25.89 -10.57
N ARG A 256 14.66 -24.88 -11.10
CA ARG A 256 15.39 -25.00 -12.38
C ARG A 256 16.59 -25.94 -12.32
N VAL A 257 17.16 -26.19 -11.14
CA VAL A 257 18.27 -27.16 -10.96
C VAL A 257 17.80 -28.63 -11.07
N MET A 258 16.49 -28.88 -11.16
CA MET A 258 15.94 -30.21 -11.49
C MET A 258 15.04 -30.13 -12.74
N PRO A 259 15.61 -30.03 -13.95
CA PRO A 259 14.80 -30.14 -15.16
C PRO A 259 14.22 -31.56 -15.26
N VAL A 260 12.91 -31.66 -15.51
CA VAL A 260 12.13 -32.91 -15.67
C VAL A 260 12.81 -33.98 -16.56
N PRO A 261 13.58 -33.65 -17.61
CA PRO A 261 14.31 -34.64 -18.40
C PRO A 261 15.45 -35.36 -17.66
N MET A 262 15.97 -34.82 -16.54
CA MET A 262 16.99 -35.50 -15.70
C MET A 262 16.39 -36.51 -14.71
N LEU A 263 15.06 -36.51 -14.53
CA LEU A 263 14.36 -37.52 -13.72
C LEU A 263 14.03 -38.79 -14.51
N VAL A 264 14.13 -38.74 -15.84
CA VAL A 264 13.92 -39.90 -16.72
C VAL A 264 15.19 -40.76 -16.71
N GLY A 265 15.26 -41.69 -15.75
CA GLY A 265 16.38 -42.62 -15.59
C GLY A 265 16.85 -42.83 -14.15
N LEU A 266 16.36 -42.05 -13.19
CA LEU A 266 16.63 -42.26 -11.77
C LEU A 266 15.65 -43.29 -11.20
N SER A 267 16.16 -44.23 -10.40
CA SER A 267 15.30 -45.20 -9.72
C SER A 267 14.37 -44.48 -8.73
N LEU A 268 13.14 -44.98 -8.56
CA LEU A 268 12.13 -44.46 -7.62
C LEU A 268 12.67 -44.05 -6.23
N PRO A 269 13.65 -44.75 -5.62
CA PRO A 269 14.25 -44.34 -4.35
C PRO A 269 15.02 -43.02 -4.41
N ILE A 270 15.70 -42.73 -5.52
CA ILE A 270 16.51 -41.51 -5.67
C ILE A 270 15.59 -40.29 -5.87
N ILE A 271 14.50 -40.46 -6.62
CA ILE A 271 13.45 -39.45 -6.76
C ILE A 271 12.79 -39.18 -5.39
N GLY A 272 12.50 -40.23 -4.62
CA GLY A 272 12.02 -40.11 -3.24
C GLY A 272 12.98 -39.36 -2.32
N MET A 273 14.29 -39.59 -2.46
CA MET A 273 15.30 -38.90 -1.66
C MET A 273 15.44 -37.42 -2.04
N LEU A 274 15.44 -37.10 -3.34
CA LEU A 274 15.54 -35.72 -3.83
C LEU A 274 14.28 -34.90 -3.47
N THR A 275 13.09 -35.48 -3.62
CA THR A 275 11.84 -34.85 -3.19
C THR A 275 11.80 -34.64 -1.67
N ALA A 276 12.27 -35.61 -0.88
CA ALA A 276 12.40 -35.45 0.57
C ALA A 276 13.41 -34.35 0.94
N ILE A 277 14.53 -34.22 0.24
CA ILE A 277 15.51 -33.16 0.47
C ILE A 277 14.92 -31.78 0.14
N VAL A 278 14.22 -31.63 -0.99
CA VAL A 278 13.55 -30.37 -1.35
C VAL A 278 12.47 -30.03 -0.32
N PHE A 279 11.68 -31.02 0.12
CA PHE A 279 10.66 -30.85 1.15
C PHE A 279 11.28 -30.46 2.50
N LEU A 280 12.41 -31.05 2.87
CA LEU A 280 13.17 -30.69 4.07
C LEU A 280 13.77 -29.28 3.98
N ILE A 281 14.23 -28.85 2.80
CA ILE A 281 14.72 -27.48 2.58
C ILE A 281 13.57 -26.48 2.70
N ILE A 282 12.42 -26.74 2.07
CA ILE A 282 11.23 -25.90 2.17
C ILE A 282 10.70 -25.86 3.61
N LEU A 283 10.68 -27.00 4.30
CA LEU A 283 10.30 -27.08 5.70
C LEU A 283 11.29 -26.33 6.59
N MET A 284 12.61 -26.41 6.31
CA MET A 284 13.63 -25.66 7.04
C MET A 284 13.49 -24.15 6.82
N ILE A 285 13.20 -23.70 5.60
CA ILE A 285 12.94 -22.29 5.29
C ILE A 285 11.66 -21.82 5.98
N SER A 286 10.60 -22.63 5.94
CA SER A 286 9.32 -22.30 6.57
C SER A 286 9.41 -22.27 8.09
N LEU A 287 10.14 -23.23 8.70
CA LEU A 287 10.44 -23.23 10.14
C LEU A 287 11.37 -22.07 10.52
N CYS A 288 12.30 -21.69 9.65
CA CYS A 288 13.16 -20.52 9.87
C CYS A 288 12.35 -19.23 9.83
N ASN A 289 11.42 -19.08 8.87
CA ASN A 289 10.51 -17.94 8.79
C ASN A 289 9.53 -17.90 9.98
N TYR A 290 8.94 -19.04 10.35
CA TYR A 290 8.02 -19.14 11.50
C TYR A 290 8.73 -18.82 12.82
N ASN A 291 9.94 -19.34 13.03
CA ASN A 291 10.74 -19.01 14.21
C ASN A 291 11.21 -17.55 14.18
N CYS A 292 11.50 -16.97 13.01
CA CYS A 292 11.78 -15.54 12.88
C CYS A 292 10.57 -14.67 13.25
N GLU A 293 9.34 -15.04 12.87
CA GLU A 293 8.13 -14.32 13.31
C GLU A 293 7.92 -14.40 14.83
N ILE A 294 8.19 -15.56 15.45
CA ILE A 294 8.11 -15.73 16.91
C ILE A 294 9.20 -14.93 17.62
N LEU A 295 10.44 -14.91 17.11
CA LEU A 295 11.54 -14.15 17.70
C LEU A 295 11.33 -12.63 17.54
N LYS A 296 10.75 -12.20 16.41
CA LYS A 296 10.33 -10.81 16.14
C LYS A 296 9.22 -10.35 17.10
N LYS A 297 8.33 -11.26 17.51
CA LYS A 297 7.27 -10.96 18.50
C LYS A 297 7.80 -10.78 19.93
N ASN A 298 9.06 -11.13 20.19
CA ASN A 298 9.68 -11.11 21.52
C ASN A 298 10.94 -10.22 21.63
N ASP A 299 11.21 -9.33 20.65
CA ASP A 299 12.36 -8.39 20.65
C ASP A 299 13.75 -9.06 20.89
N ILE A 300 13.97 -10.24 20.31
CA ILE A 300 15.27 -10.96 20.40
C ILE A 300 16.09 -10.74 19.11
N ASP A 301 17.38 -10.42 19.26
CA ASP A 301 18.34 -10.16 18.17
C ASP A 301 18.40 -11.31 17.14
N LEU A 302 18.16 -10.97 15.86
CA LEU A 302 18.08 -11.88 14.72
C LEU A 302 19.44 -12.29 14.13
N PHE A 303 20.57 -11.75 14.63
CA PHE A 303 21.91 -12.09 14.14
C PHE A 303 22.24 -13.61 14.07
N PRO A 304 21.77 -14.48 15.00
CA PRO A 304 22.00 -15.91 14.93
C PRO A 304 21.29 -16.61 13.75
N CYS A 305 20.18 -16.06 13.27
CA CYS A 305 19.36 -16.64 12.19
C CYS A 305 19.95 -16.42 10.80
N LEU A 306 20.74 -15.36 10.59
CA LEU A 306 21.35 -15.01 9.29
C LEU A 306 22.71 -15.71 9.04
N LYS A 307 23.37 -16.18 10.11
CA LYS A 307 24.69 -16.83 10.05
C LYS A 307 24.75 -18.10 9.19
N PRO A 308 23.72 -18.97 9.16
CA PRO A 308 23.69 -20.13 8.26
C PRO A 308 23.53 -19.75 6.78
N LEU A 309 22.73 -18.73 6.47
CA LEU A 309 22.47 -18.26 5.10
C LEU A 309 23.74 -17.67 4.45
N GLY A 310 24.56 -16.93 5.22
CA GLY A 310 25.86 -16.43 4.75
C GLY A 310 26.85 -17.54 4.37
N LYS A 311 26.91 -18.62 5.16
CA LYS A 311 27.77 -19.78 4.87
C LYS A 311 27.26 -20.63 3.70
N ILE A 312 25.95 -20.69 3.49
CA ILE A 312 25.34 -21.35 2.34
C ILE A 312 25.62 -20.56 1.05
N LYS A 313 25.54 -19.21 1.10
CA LYS A 313 25.91 -18.31 0.01
C LYS A 313 27.35 -18.52 -0.48
N GLU A 314 28.31 -18.59 0.45
CA GLU A 314 29.73 -18.78 0.12
C GLU A 314 30.02 -20.17 -0.46
N LYS A 315 29.40 -21.23 0.08
CA LYS A 315 29.54 -22.60 -0.44
C LYS A 315 28.89 -22.79 -1.82
N LEU A 316 27.75 -22.15 -2.08
CA LEU A 316 27.09 -22.22 -3.39
C LEU A 316 27.85 -21.42 -4.44
N LEU A 317 28.39 -20.25 -4.09
CA LEU A 317 29.19 -19.43 -4.99
C LEU A 317 30.51 -20.14 -5.38
N ASN A 318 31.19 -20.77 -4.41
CA ASN A 318 32.42 -21.53 -4.67
C ASN A 318 32.17 -22.79 -5.52
N ARG A 319 31.01 -23.46 -5.35
CA ARG A 319 30.62 -24.58 -6.23
C ARG A 319 30.24 -24.12 -7.63
N TYR A 320 29.60 -22.95 -7.78
CA TYR A 320 29.27 -22.39 -9.09
C TYR A 320 30.51 -21.99 -9.89
N VAL A 321 31.54 -21.43 -9.24
CA VAL A 321 32.83 -21.12 -9.87
C VAL A 321 33.56 -22.40 -10.29
N ALA A 322 33.56 -23.44 -9.45
CA ALA A 322 34.20 -24.73 -9.76
C ALA A 322 33.50 -25.55 -10.87
N LEU A 323 32.23 -25.27 -11.16
CA LEU A 323 31.48 -25.90 -12.26
C LEU A 323 31.61 -25.16 -13.61
N ARG A 324 32.26 -23.98 -13.63
CA ARG A 324 32.49 -23.16 -14.83
C ARG A 324 33.95 -23.16 -15.32
N SER A 325 34.86 -23.82 -14.61
CA SER A 325 36.27 -24.06 -14.96
C SER A 325 36.48 -25.50 -15.34
#